data_AF-A0A7Y8JNK5-F1
#
_entry.id   AF-A0A7Y8JNK5-F1
#
_cell.length_a   1.000
_cell.length_b   1.000
_cell.length_c   1.000
_cell.angle_alpha   90.00
_cell.angle_beta   90.00
_cell.angle_gamma   90.00
#
_symmetry.space_group_name_H-M   'P 1'
#
loop_
_entity.id
_entity.type
_entity.pdbx_description
1 polymer ?
#
loop_
_entity_poly.entity_id
_entity_poly.type
_entity_poly.pdbx_seq_one_letter_code
_entity_poly.pdbx_strand_id
1 'polypeptide(L)'
;MQAPTDNLYKFFAIAGMLCFVFFFFDLNRRSDELESNIDKLTVQQAEFLATLEGLEETADRTQKEIKGLIARKPSVKELVDAQAKLGVFKESIQSKFFELKIVNAKLNANIDLVKGYYDKLKRLMEFYKLLQNISLVISFVGVFLWYFKTQRYLDLKDKQSTASTALQ
;
A
#
# COMPACT_ATOMS: atom_id res chain seq x y z
N MET A 1 -11.76 53.02 10.18
CA MET A 1 -11.32 51.72 10.73
C MET A 1 -10.89 50.85 9.56
N GLN A 2 -9.62 50.50 9.46
CA GLN A 2 -9.10 49.64 8.40
C GLN A 2 -9.52 48.20 8.74
N ALA A 3 -10.30 47.55 7.88
CA ALA A 3 -10.71 46.16 8.10
C ALA A 3 -9.46 45.27 8.27
N PRO A 4 -9.50 44.21 9.10
CA PRO A 4 -8.36 43.34 9.43
C PRO A 4 -7.98 42.42 8.25
N THR A 5 -7.70 43.04 7.11
CA THR A 5 -7.37 42.42 5.82
C THR A 5 -5.96 41.82 5.82
N ASP A 6 -5.07 42.29 6.70
CA ASP A 6 -3.74 41.70 6.91
C ASP A 6 -3.83 40.24 7.39
N ASN A 7 -4.83 39.92 8.22
CA ASN A 7 -5.03 38.56 8.71
C ASN A 7 -5.53 37.62 7.60
N LEU A 8 -6.23 38.14 6.60
CA LEU A 8 -6.82 37.32 5.53
C LEU A 8 -5.75 36.78 4.56
N TYR A 9 -4.79 37.61 4.14
CA TYR A 9 -3.75 37.17 3.20
C TYR A 9 -2.78 36.17 3.84
N LYS A 10 -2.39 36.40 5.10
CA LYS A 10 -1.61 35.44 5.89
C LYS A 10 -2.38 34.14 6.09
N PHE A 11 -3.69 34.22 6.34
CA PHE A 11 -4.53 33.03 6.46
C PHE A 11 -4.53 32.22 5.17
N PHE A 12 -4.68 32.84 3.99
CA PHE A 12 -4.60 32.12 2.72
C PHE A 12 -3.23 31.46 2.50
N ALA A 13 -2.14 32.17 2.82
CA ALA A 13 -0.79 31.62 2.73
C ALA A 13 -0.62 30.35 3.58
N ILE A 14 -1.01 30.44 4.86
CA ILE A 14 -0.86 29.36 5.84
C ILE A 14 -1.84 28.22 5.55
N ALA A 15 -3.10 28.51 5.24
CA ALA A 15 -4.11 27.51 4.93
C ALA A 15 -3.75 26.73 3.67
N GLY A 16 -3.29 27.41 2.60
CA GLY A 16 -2.80 26.76 1.39
C GLY A 16 -1.63 25.81 1.68
N MET A 17 -0.68 26.25 2.49
CA MET A 17 0.46 25.41 2.90
C MET A 17 0.01 24.20 3.74
N LEU A 18 -0.88 24.39 4.70
CA LEU A 18 -1.44 23.31 5.52
C LEU A 18 -2.19 22.29 4.67
N CYS A 19 -3.03 22.73 3.74
CA CYS A 19 -3.73 21.84 2.81
C CYS A 19 -2.74 21.06 1.94
N PHE A 20 -1.70 21.70 1.42
CA PHE A 20 -0.66 21.03 0.64
C PHE A 20 0.00 19.90 1.44
N VAL A 21 0.46 20.19 2.66
CA VAL A 21 1.09 19.22 3.56
C VAL A 21 0.11 18.09 3.90
N PHE A 22 -1.14 18.41 4.22
CA PHE A 22 -2.16 17.43 4.54
C PHE A 22 -2.42 16.45 3.38
N PHE A 23 -2.61 16.97 2.16
CA PHE A 23 -2.83 16.11 1.00
C PHE A 23 -1.59 15.27 0.65
N PHE A 24 -0.38 15.81 0.85
CA PHE A 24 0.84 15.03 0.68
C PHE A 24 0.91 13.85 1.64
N PHE A 25 0.69 14.08 2.93
CA PHE A 25 0.75 13.02 3.94
C PHE A 25 -0.38 11.99 3.80
N ASP A 26 -1.62 12.40 3.56
CA ASP A 26 -2.73 11.43 3.43
C ASP A 26 -2.56 10.54 2.19
N LEU A 27 -2.05 11.07 1.08
CA LEU A 27 -1.77 10.28 -0.11
C LEU A 27 -0.67 9.23 0.15
N ASN A 28 0.44 9.64 0.76
CA ASN A 28 1.54 8.72 1.07
C ASN A 28 1.08 7.63 2.04
N ARG A 29 0.34 7.98 3.09
CA ARG A 29 -0.21 6.99 4.03
C ARG A 29 -1.06 5.94 3.34
N ARG A 30 -1.93 6.34 2.40
CA ARG A 30 -2.75 5.39 1.62
C ARG A 30 -1.91 4.52 0.68
N SER A 31 -0.82 5.07 0.15
CA SER A 31 0.14 4.32 -0.67
C SER A 31 0.84 3.25 0.17
N ASP A 32 1.32 3.61 1.36
CA ASP A 32 1.98 2.69 2.30
C ASP A 32 1.03 1.58 2.76
N GLU A 33 -0.25 1.91 3.01
CA GLU A 33 -1.28 0.91 3.31
C GLU A 33 -1.51 -0.08 2.16
N LEU A 34 -1.49 0.39 0.91
CA LEU A 34 -1.61 -0.47 -0.26
C LEU A 34 -0.39 -1.38 -0.42
N GLU A 35 0.81 -0.83 -0.26
CA GLU A 35 2.07 -1.57 -0.31
C GLU A 35 2.11 -2.67 0.76
N SER A 36 1.74 -2.35 2.01
CA SER A 36 1.64 -3.34 3.08
C SER A 36 0.66 -4.48 2.76
N ASN A 37 -0.44 -4.20 2.07
CA ASN A 37 -1.37 -5.24 1.63
C ASN A 37 -0.81 -6.10 0.49
N ILE A 38 -0.06 -5.49 -0.44
CA ILE A 38 0.66 -6.22 -1.50
C ILE A 38 1.71 -7.15 -0.89
N ASP A 39 2.47 -6.69 0.10
CA ASP A 39 3.47 -7.50 0.78
C ASP A 39 2.84 -8.72 1.48
N LYS A 40 1.73 -8.50 2.19
CA LYS A 40 0.98 -9.61 2.82
C LYS A 40 0.52 -10.64 1.81
N LEU A 41 0.02 -10.22 0.65
CA LEU A 41 -0.39 -11.16 -0.40
C LEU A 41 0.79 -11.89 -1.03
N THR A 42 1.93 -11.20 -1.16
CA THR A 42 3.17 -11.79 -1.69
C THR A 42 3.68 -12.89 -0.75
N VAL A 43 3.67 -12.64 0.56
CA VAL A 43 4.00 -13.67 1.57
C VAL A 43 3.02 -14.84 1.49
N GLN A 44 1.71 -14.59 1.45
CA GLN A 44 0.70 -15.65 1.32
C GLN A 44 0.86 -16.47 0.04
N GLN A 45 1.25 -15.83 -1.06
CA GLN A 45 1.54 -16.51 -2.32
C GLN A 45 2.78 -17.40 -2.18
N ALA A 46 3.85 -16.92 -1.54
CA ALA A 46 5.05 -17.70 -1.29
C ALA A 46 4.78 -18.92 -0.39
N GLU A 47 4.00 -18.74 0.69
CA GLU A 47 3.56 -19.84 1.57
C GLU A 47 2.74 -20.89 0.81
N PHE A 48 1.84 -20.44 -0.08
CA PHE A 48 1.05 -21.33 -0.92
C PHE A 48 1.93 -22.14 -1.89
N LEU A 49 2.92 -21.51 -2.53
CA LEU A 49 3.87 -22.19 -3.42
C LEU A 49 4.73 -23.20 -2.66
N ALA A 50 5.29 -22.82 -1.50
CA ALA A 50 6.06 -23.74 -0.67
C ALA A 50 5.24 -24.94 -0.20
N THR A 51 3.94 -24.74 0.07
CA THR A 51 3.02 -25.84 0.42
C THR A 51 2.80 -26.79 -0.76
N LEU A 52 2.67 -26.25 -1.98
CA LEU A 52 2.56 -27.06 -3.20
C LEU A 52 3.82 -27.88 -3.45
N GLU A 53 4.99 -27.26 -3.35
CA GLU A 53 6.29 -27.94 -3.51
C GLU A 53 6.46 -29.08 -2.48
N GLY A 54 6.10 -28.84 -1.22
CA GLY A 54 6.17 -29.88 -0.18
C GLY A 54 5.20 -31.06 -0.44
N LEU A 55 4.05 -30.80 -1.06
CA LEU A 55 3.14 -31.87 -1.47
C LEU A 55 3.64 -32.66 -2.67
N GLU A 56 4.26 -31.98 -3.63
CA GLU A 56 4.90 -32.62 -4.78
C GLU A 56 6.04 -33.54 -4.32
N GLU A 57 6.91 -33.08 -3.42
CA GLU A 57 7.99 -33.89 -2.86
C GLU A 57 7.44 -35.11 -2.09
N THR A 58 6.36 -34.92 -1.32
CA THR A 58 5.71 -36.03 -0.60
C THR A 58 5.14 -37.05 -1.58
N ALA A 59 4.47 -36.60 -2.64
CA ALA A 59 3.93 -37.47 -3.68
C ALA A 59 5.02 -38.25 -4.41
N ASP A 60 6.13 -37.60 -4.76
CA ASP A 60 7.30 -38.22 -5.39
C ASP A 60 7.94 -39.28 -4.49
N ARG A 61 8.09 -38.99 -3.20
CA ARG A 61 8.61 -39.95 -2.22
C ARG A 61 7.70 -41.17 -2.11
N THR A 62 6.39 -40.98 -1.96
CA THR A 62 5.43 -42.08 -1.91
C THR A 62 5.44 -42.90 -3.20
N GLN A 63 5.56 -42.26 -4.36
CA GLN A 63 5.68 -42.96 -5.63
C GLN A 63 6.96 -43.81 -5.72
N LYS A 64 8.11 -43.29 -5.24
CA LYS A 64 9.37 -44.03 -5.17
C LYS A 64 9.27 -45.22 -4.22
N GLU A 65 8.64 -45.06 -3.05
CA GLU A 65 8.41 -46.14 -2.09
C GLU A 65 7.54 -47.26 -2.69
N ILE A 66 6.45 -46.92 -3.39
CA ILE A 66 5.59 -47.89 -4.10
C ILE A 66 6.38 -48.63 -5.18
N LYS A 67 7.14 -47.92 -6.03
CA LYS A 67 7.97 -48.54 -7.07
C LYS A 67 9.02 -49.50 -6.48
N GLY A 68 9.64 -49.11 -5.36
CA GLY A 68 10.61 -49.94 -4.65
C GLY A 68 10.00 -51.22 -4.08
N LEU A 69 8.77 -51.16 -3.57
CA LEU A 69 8.03 -52.34 -3.10
C LEU A 69 7.69 -53.29 -4.24
N ILE A 70 7.19 -52.77 -5.37
CA ILE A 70 6.85 -53.59 -6.56
C ILE A 70 8.08 -54.35 -7.07
N ALA A 71 9.25 -53.72 -7.08
CA ALA A 71 10.49 -54.35 -7.56
C ALA A 71 10.96 -55.56 -6.71
N ARG A 72 10.55 -55.65 -5.44
CA ARG A 72 11.03 -56.68 -4.50
C ARG A 72 10.20 -57.97 -4.45
N LYS A 73 9.19 -58.14 -5.33
CA LYS A 73 8.22 -59.25 -5.29
C LYS A 73 7.59 -59.41 -3.90
N PRO A 74 6.75 -58.44 -3.49
CA PRO A 74 6.24 -58.34 -2.13
C PRO A 74 5.36 -59.52 -1.77
N SER A 75 5.35 -59.86 -0.48
CA SER A 75 4.40 -60.82 0.08
C SER A 75 2.96 -60.25 0.02
N VAL A 76 1.97 -61.13 0.04
CA VAL A 76 0.54 -60.74 0.05
C VAL A 76 0.21 -59.79 1.20
N LYS A 77 0.84 -60.00 2.37
CA LYS A 77 0.63 -59.13 3.55
C LYS A 77 1.18 -57.72 3.33
N GLU A 78 2.36 -57.59 2.73
CA GLU A 78 2.96 -56.29 2.40
C GLU A 78 2.15 -55.53 1.34
N LEU A 79 1.52 -56.25 0.40
CA LEU A 79 0.63 -55.65 -0.60
C LEU A 79 -0.64 -55.07 0.05
N VAL A 80 -1.25 -55.80 0.99
CA VAL A 80 -2.44 -55.33 1.72
C VAL A 80 -2.11 -54.10 2.57
N ASP A 81 -0.98 -54.10 3.30
CA ASP A 81 -0.54 -52.96 4.08
C ASP A 81 -0.20 -51.74 3.20
N ALA A 82 0.44 -51.97 2.05
CA ALA A 82 0.73 -50.90 1.10
C ALA A 82 -0.57 -50.30 0.51
N GLN A 83 -1.57 -51.13 0.21
CA GLN A 83 -2.86 -50.67 -0.30
C GLN A 83 -3.62 -49.84 0.75
N ALA A 84 -3.59 -50.26 2.02
CA ALA A 84 -4.17 -49.49 3.12
C ALA A 84 -3.49 -48.12 3.28
N LYS A 85 -2.15 -48.08 3.24
CA LYS A 85 -1.38 -46.83 3.28
C LYS A 85 -1.69 -45.91 2.09
N LEU A 86 -1.83 -46.48 0.90
CA LEU A 86 -2.22 -45.74 -0.31
C LEU A 86 -3.62 -45.14 -0.20
N GLY A 87 -4.56 -45.86 0.40
CA GLY A 87 -5.91 -45.36 0.69
C GLY A 87 -5.88 -44.13 1.61
N VAL A 88 -5.18 -44.25 2.75
CA VAL A 88 -5.02 -43.14 3.71
C VAL A 88 -4.28 -41.95 3.07
N PHE A 89 -3.23 -42.21 2.29
CA PHE A 89 -2.49 -41.18 1.58
C PHE A 89 -3.37 -40.46 0.55
N LYS A 90 -4.17 -41.21 -0.21
CA LYS A 90 -5.09 -40.65 -1.21
C LYS A 90 -6.14 -39.75 -0.55
N GLU A 91 -6.73 -40.17 0.56
CA GLU A 91 -7.67 -39.35 1.33
C GLU A 91 -7.00 -38.08 1.87
N SER A 92 -5.79 -38.20 2.42
CA SER A 92 -5.03 -37.05 2.93
C SER A 92 -4.63 -36.06 1.82
N ILE A 93 -4.22 -36.55 0.65
CA ILE A 93 -3.92 -35.70 -0.51
C ILE A 93 -5.20 -35.01 -0.99
N GLN A 94 -6.31 -35.73 -1.07
CA GLN A 94 -7.57 -35.18 -1.54
C GLN A 94 -8.09 -34.06 -0.62
N SER A 95 -7.99 -34.23 0.70
CA SER A 95 -8.36 -33.17 1.66
C SER A 95 -7.45 -31.95 1.52
N LYS A 96 -6.13 -32.14 1.46
CA LYS A 96 -5.17 -31.05 1.26
C LYS A 96 -5.34 -30.33 -0.07
N PHE A 97 -5.67 -31.05 -1.14
CA PHE A 97 -5.93 -30.44 -2.45
C PHE A 97 -7.19 -29.57 -2.43
N PHE A 98 -8.22 -30.00 -1.69
CA PHE A 98 -9.42 -29.18 -1.49
C PHE A 98 -9.10 -27.90 -0.70
N GLU A 99 -8.32 -28.01 0.39
CA GLU A 99 -7.83 -26.85 1.15
C GLU A 99 -7.03 -25.89 0.28
N LEU A 100 -6.10 -26.40 -0.53
CA LEU A 100 -5.31 -25.58 -1.46
C LEU A 100 -6.17 -24.90 -2.51
N LYS A 101 -7.20 -25.58 -3.03
CA LYS A 101 -8.14 -24.97 -3.97
C LYS A 101 -8.88 -23.79 -3.32
N ILE A 102 -9.27 -23.92 -2.06
CA ILE A 102 -9.89 -22.83 -1.30
C ILE A 102 -8.89 -21.68 -1.09
N VAL A 103 -7.66 -21.98 -0.68
CA VAL A 103 -6.61 -20.96 -0.46
C VAL A 103 -6.31 -20.22 -1.76
N ASN A 104 -6.14 -20.93 -2.88
CA ASN A 104 -5.93 -20.33 -4.20
C ASN A 104 -7.10 -19.44 -4.63
N ALA A 105 -8.35 -19.88 -4.39
CA ALA A 105 -9.53 -19.05 -4.68
C ALA A 105 -9.54 -17.76 -3.84
N LYS A 106 -9.18 -17.84 -2.55
CA LYS A 106 -9.04 -16.67 -1.68
C LYS A 106 -7.91 -15.74 -2.15
N LEU A 107 -6.76 -16.30 -2.52
CA LEU A 107 -5.61 -15.53 -3.00
C LEU A 107 -5.98 -14.77 -4.28
N ASN A 108 -6.60 -15.43 -5.24
CA ASN A 108 -7.05 -14.78 -6.49
C ASN A 108 -8.09 -13.68 -6.22
N ALA A 109 -9.07 -13.93 -5.35
CA ALA A 109 -10.04 -12.90 -4.96
C ALA A 109 -9.36 -11.68 -4.29
N ASN A 110 -8.38 -11.91 -3.43
CA ASN A 110 -7.63 -10.83 -2.79
C ASN A 110 -6.76 -10.05 -3.79
N ILE A 111 -6.14 -10.74 -4.77
CA ILE A 111 -5.40 -10.08 -5.86
C ILE A 111 -6.32 -9.15 -6.63
N ASP A 112 -7.54 -9.59 -6.97
CA ASP A 112 -8.51 -8.77 -7.68
C ASP A 112 -8.98 -7.58 -6.84
N LEU A 113 -9.16 -7.75 -5.54
CA LEU A 113 -9.44 -6.64 -4.62
C LEU A 113 -8.29 -5.62 -4.60
N VAL A 114 -7.04 -6.08 -4.50
CA VAL A 114 -5.86 -5.19 -4.49
C VAL A 114 -5.70 -4.46 -5.82
N LYS A 115 -5.94 -5.11 -6.96
CA LYS A 115 -6.00 -4.43 -8.27
C LYS A 115 -7.07 -3.33 -8.27
N GLY A 116 -8.26 -3.64 -7.77
CA GLY A 116 -9.33 -2.65 -7.62
C GLY A 116 -8.96 -1.48 -6.71
N TYR A 117 -8.24 -1.73 -5.62
CA TYR A 117 -7.72 -0.68 -4.74
C TYR A 117 -6.63 0.16 -5.41
N TYR A 118 -5.72 -0.48 -6.15
CA TYR A 118 -4.68 0.19 -6.93
C TYR A 118 -5.28 1.16 -7.95
N ASP A 119 -6.28 0.73 -8.72
CA ASP A 119 -6.95 1.59 -9.69
C ASP A 119 -7.65 2.79 -9.04
N LYS A 120 -8.29 2.56 -7.87
CA LYS A 120 -8.88 3.65 -7.08
C LYS A 120 -7.81 4.61 -6.56
N LEU A 121 -6.70 4.10 -6.02
CA LEU A 121 -5.60 4.92 -5.52
C LEU A 121 -4.96 5.74 -6.65
N LYS A 122 -4.80 5.15 -7.84
CA LYS A 122 -4.28 5.86 -9.02
C LYS A 122 -5.15 7.06 -9.40
N ARG A 123 -6.48 6.89 -9.46
CA ARG A 123 -7.41 8.01 -9.71
C ARG A 123 -7.36 9.05 -8.58
N LEU A 124 -7.26 8.58 -7.34
CA LEU A 124 -7.15 9.45 -6.17
C LEU A 124 -5.85 10.26 -6.21
N MET A 125 -4.74 9.67 -6.64
CA MET A 125 -3.45 10.32 -6.78
C MET A 125 -3.51 11.48 -7.78
N GLU A 126 -4.17 11.30 -8.93
CA GLU A 126 -4.39 12.38 -9.89
C GLU A 126 -5.20 13.54 -9.29
N PHE A 127 -6.27 13.21 -8.56
CA PHE A 127 -7.09 14.19 -7.86
C PHE A 127 -6.31 14.93 -6.75
N TYR A 128 -5.53 14.21 -5.96
CA TYR A 128 -4.71 14.79 -4.88
C TYR A 128 -3.60 15.67 -5.44
N LYS A 129 -2.98 15.28 -6.55
CA LYS A 129 -1.98 16.10 -7.24
C LYS A 129 -2.59 17.42 -7.72
N LEU A 130 -3.81 17.38 -8.23
CA LEU A 130 -4.55 18.61 -8.59
C LEU A 130 -4.80 19.48 -7.34
N LEU A 131 -5.30 18.89 -6.25
CA LEU A 131 -5.54 19.62 -5.01
C LEU A 131 -4.27 20.23 -4.41
N GLN A 132 -3.16 19.48 -4.39
CA GLN A 132 -1.85 19.97 -3.94
C GLN A 132 -1.41 21.18 -4.76
N ASN A 133 -1.52 21.11 -6.09
CA ASN A 133 -1.16 22.22 -6.96
C ASN A 133 -2.03 23.46 -6.68
N ILE A 134 -3.34 23.28 -6.51
CA ILE A 134 -4.27 24.37 -6.16
C ILE A 134 -3.90 24.97 -4.80
N SER A 135 -3.64 24.14 -3.79
CA SER A 135 -3.24 24.59 -2.45
C SER A 135 -1.94 25.39 -2.46
N LEU A 136 -0.96 24.96 -3.27
CA LEU A 136 0.30 25.64 -3.46
C LEU A 136 0.10 27.00 -4.16
N VAL A 137 -0.73 27.06 -5.21
CA VAL A 137 -1.09 28.33 -5.87
C VAL A 137 -1.78 29.29 -4.90
N ILE A 138 -2.75 28.81 -4.10
CA ILE A 138 -3.41 29.62 -3.07
C ILE A 138 -2.39 30.16 -2.06
N SER A 139 -1.44 29.32 -1.63
CA SER A 139 -0.40 29.73 -0.69
C SER A 139 0.46 30.86 -1.28
N PHE A 140 0.92 30.70 -2.54
CA PHE A 140 1.70 31.71 -3.24
C PHE A 140 0.93 33.02 -3.44
N VAL A 141 -0.34 32.94 -3.84
CA VAL A 141 -1.20 34.13 -3.97
C VAL A 141 -1.38 34.82 -2.62
N GLY A 142 -1.56 34.07 -1.54
CA GLY A 142 -1.64 34.60 -0.18
C GLY A 142 -0.38 35.38 0.22
N VAL A 143 0.81 34.78 0.01
CA VAL A 143 2.11 35.42 0.28
C VAL A 143 2.30 36.66 -0.59
N PHE A 144 1.97 36.57 -1.88
CA PHE A 144 2.09 37.67 -2.83
C PHE A 144 1.20 38.86 -2.42
N LEU A 145 -0.08 38.61 -2.15
CA LEU A 145 -1.01 39.64 -1.71
C LEU A 145 -0.58 40.26 -0.39
N TRP A 146 -0.18 39.43 0.58
CA TRP A 146 0.33 39.91 1.86
C TRP A 146 1.53 40.84 1.70
N TYR A 147 2.51 40.44 0.88
CA TYR A 147 3.71 41.24 0.66
C TYR A 147 3.38 42.58 -0.04
N PHE A 148 2.69 42.53 -1.16
CA PHE A 148 2.46 43.72 -1.98
C PHE A 148 1.42 44.68 -1.39
N LYS A 149 0.41 44.18 -0.67
CA LYS A 149 -0.66 45.00 -0.11
C LYS A 149 -0.39 45.45 1.32
N THR A 150 0.27 44.63 2.14
CA THR A 150 0.53 44.98 3.53
C THR A 150 2.01 45.24 3.80
N GLN A 151 2.87 44.23 3.62
CA GLN A 151 4.24 44.28 4.13
C GLN A 151 5.06 45.39 3.49
N ARG A 152 4.98 45.56 2.17
CA ARG A 152 5.71 46.59 1.43
C ARG A 152 5.41 48.01 1.95
N TYR A 153 4.16 48.28 2.31
CA TYR A 153 3.78 49.58 2.85
C TYR A 153 4.38 49.80 4.25
N LEU A 154 4.35 48.78 5.11
CA LEU A 154 4.97 48.83 6.44
C LEU A 154 6.49 49.00 6.34
N ASP A 155 7.15 48.24 5.48
CA ASP A 155 8.61 48.31 5.26
C ASP A 155 9.05 49.71 4.81
N LEU A 156 8.26 50.37 3.96
CA LEU A 156 8.54 51.73 3.50
C LEU A 156 8.39 52.75 4.64
N LYS A 157 7.37 52.58 5.49
CA LYS A 157 7.12 53.46 6.64
C LYS A 157 8.23 53.34 7.69
N ASP A 158 8.68 52.13 7.98
CA ASP A 158 9.75 51.89 8.96
C ASP A 158 11.11 52.43 8.49
N LYS A 159 11.38 52.39 7.17
CA LYS A 159 12.57 53.04 6.60
C LYS A 159 12.55 54.55 6.77
N GLN A 160 11.39 55.19 6.58
CA GLN A 160 11.24 56.63 6.74
C GLN A 160 11.39 57.07 8.20
N SER A 161 10.80 56.32 9.15
CA SER A 161 10.93 56.64 10.59
C SER A 161 12.37 56.51 11.07
N THR A 162 13.07 55.45 10.68
CA THR A 162 14.48 55.24 11.03
C THR A 162 15.38 56.35 10.49
N ALA A 163 15.13 56.81 9.24
CA ALA A 163 15.87 57.92 8.65
C ALA A 163 15.64 59.25 9.39
N SER A 164 14.43 59.52 9.89
CA SER A 164 14.16 60.74 10.67
C SER A 164 14.84 60.74 12.04
N THR A 165 14.91 59.59 12.71
CA THR A 165 15.56 59.48 14.03
C THR A 165 17.08 59.64 13.94
N ALA A 166 17.71 59.21 12.84
CA ALA A 166 19.15 59.34 12.65
C ALA A 166 19.62 60.79 12.38
N LEU A 167 18.70 61.71 12.07
CA LEU A 167 18.97 63.13 11.83
C LEU A 167 18.78 64.01 13.08
N GLN A 168 18.30 63.45 14.18
CA GLN A 168 18.16 64.11 15.48
C GLN A 168 19.33 63.77 16.38
#